data_AF-A0A8H8RFG5-F1
#
_entry.id   AF-A0A8H8RFG5-F1
#
_cell.length_a   1.000
_cell.length_b   1.000
_cell.length_c   1.000
_cell.angle_alpha   90.00
_cell.angle_beta   90.00
_cell.angle_gamma   90.00
#
_symmetry.space_group_name_H-M   'P 1'
#
loop_
_entity.id
_entity.type
_entity.pdbx_description
1 polymer ?
#
loop_
_entity_poly.entity_id
_entity_poly.type
_entity_poly.pdbx_seq_one_letter_code
_entity_poly.pdbx_strand_id
1 'polypeptide(L)'
;RTSGGPLAAAVSNAGGLGCIGGLGYTPTQLREIIHSLKANLQSPTLPFGVDLALPKVGEGARKTNHDYTHGQLDELITVTIEEGARLFVSAVGVPPPHVVERLHGAGILVMNMVGHPKHARKALDAGVDIVCAQGGEGGGHTGDVPNSILIPSVVDVARGYRPKMLNGQTALVVAAGGIYNGRSLASSLMQGAAGVWVGTRFVASTEAGCSQMHKESVVTAEFEDTLRTLTVSGRPLRVRRNEWTDKWEQQPQKIKELTEKGVVPIDFDMEAGNDVDIPHLMGVVAGVIKNIQPAKQIVDEMVEEAVDMLKQGQTSWGREEQIIRLYPNKYHYLDLINLQFFQVPNDEARFTWFAG
;
A
#
# COMPACT_ATOMS: atom_id res chain seq x y z
N ARG A 1 -2.44 -13.60 -10.44
CA ARG A 1 -2.44 -12.18 -10.00
C ARG A 1 -3.21 -12.10 -8.70
N THR A 2 -2.70 -11.44 -7.66
CA THR A 2 -3.32 -11.51 -6.32
C THR A 2 -4.63 -10.73 -6.23
N SER A 3 -4.62 -9.43 -6.55
CA SER A 3 -5.79 -8.56 -6.39
C SER A 3 -6.66 -8.52 -7.65
N GLY A 4 -7.49 -9.54 -7.81
CA GLY A 4 -8.53 -9.62 -8.85
C GLY A 4 -9.93 -9.33 -8.30
N GLY A 5 -10.94 -9.52 -9.15
CA GLY A 5 -12.35 -9.22 -8.83
C GLY A 5 -12.85 -9.77 -7.49
N PRO A 6 -12.70 -11.08 -7.21
CA PRO A 6 -13.18 -11.68 -5.96
C PRO A 6 -12.57 -11.07 -4.69
N LEU A 7 -11.24 -10.87 -4.66
CA LEU A 7 -10.57 -10.30 -3.49
C LEU A 7 -10.98 -8.85 -3.26
N ALA A 8 -10.92 -8.03 -4.31
CA ALA A 8 -11.30 -6.62 -4.19
C ALA A 8 -12.77 -6.47 -3.76
N ALA A 9 -13.68 -7.27 -4.32
CA ALA A 9 -15.08 -7.28 -3.89
C ALA A 9 -15.25 -7.71 -2.42
N ALA A 10 -14.55 -8.77 -1.99
CA ALA A 10 -14.63 -9.25 -0.61
C ALA A 10 -14.16 -8.20 0.41
N VAL A 11 -13.10 -7.45 0.08
CA VAL A 11 -12.61 -6.34 0.92
C VAL A 11 -13.62 -5.19 0.96
N SER A 12 -14.18 -4.78 -0.18
CA SER A 12 -15.22 -3.73 -0.23
C SER A 12 -16.49 -4.14 0.52
N ASN A 13 -16.92 -5.40 0.41
CA ASN A 13 -18.06 -5.95 1.15
C ASN A 13 -17.83 -5.95 2.67
N ALA A 14 -16.58 -6.09 3.11
CA ALA A 14 -16.20 -6.05 4.52
C ALA A 14 -16.08 -4.63 5.09
N GLY A 15 -16.34 -3.59 4.27
CA GLY A 15 -16.22 -2.18 4.68
C GLY A 15 -14.87 -1.54 4.39
N GLY A 16 -13.96 -2.26 3.73
CA GLY A 16 -12.72 -1.71 3.18
C GLY A 16 -12.90 -1.04 1.81
N LEU A 17 -11.79 -0.75 1.13
CA LEU A 17 -11.80 -0.21 -0.25
C LEU A 17 -10.98 -1.13 -1.15
N GLY A 18 -11.57 -2.23 -1.62
CA GLY A 18 -10.88 -3.17 -2.48
C GLY A 18 -10.37 -2.52 -3.76
N CYS A 19 -9.16 -2.88 -4.16
CA CYS A 19 -8.49 -2.28 -5.32
C CYS A 19 -8.06 -3.35 -6.33
N ILE A 20 -8.40 -3.17 -7.61
CA ILE A 20 -7.91 -4.02 -8.69
C ILE A 20 -6.45 -3.68 -9.01
N GLY A 21 -5.57 -4.69 -8.99
CA GLY A 21 -4.19 -4.55 -9.45
C GLY A 21 -4.08 -4.68 -10.97
N GLY A 22 -3.98 -3.55 -11.67
CA GLY A 22 -4.04 -3.46 -13.12
C GLY A 22 -2.71 -3.52 -13.86
N LEU A 23 -1.62 -3.95 -13.21
CA LEU A 23 -0.29 -4.03 -13.83
C LEU A 23 -0.32 -4.84 -15.14
N GLY A 24 0.01 -4.22 -16.27
CA GLY A 24 0.06 -4.89 -17.57
C GLY A 24 -1.29 -5.40 -18.09
N TYR A 25 -2.42 -4.86 -17.63
CA TYR A 25 -3.70 -5.11 -18.29
C TYR A 25 -3.87 -4.24 -19.53
N THR A 26 -4.52 -4.81 -20.54
CA THR A 26 -5.15 -4.04 -21.61
C THR A 26 -6.46 -3.41 -21.12
N PRO A 27 -7.00 -2.37 -21.79
CA PRO A 27 -8.29 -1.80 -21.46
C PRO A 27 -9.43 -2.83 -21.38
N THR A 28 -9.46 -3.80 -22.29
CA THR A 28 -10.45 -4.89 -22.29
C THR A 28 -10.32 -5.75 -21.04
N GLN A 29 -9.11 -6.19 -20.71
CA GLN A 29 -8.86 -7.01 -19.52
C GLN A 29 -9.19 -6.27 -18.22
N LEU A 30 -8.87 -4.97 -18.15
CA LEU A 30 -9.22 -4.13 -17.01
C LEU A 30 -10.74 -4.03 -16.85
N ARG A 31 -11.49 -3.84 -17.95
CA ARG A 31 -12.96 -3.81 -17.91
C ARG A 31 -13.54 -5.14 -17.44
N GLU A 32 -13.05 -6.25 -17.99
CA GLU A 32 -13.50 -7.61 -17.62
C GLU A 32 -13.27 -7.91 -16.13
N ILE A 33 -12.11 -7.57 -15.58
CA ILE A 33 -11.84 -7.82 -14.16
C ILE A 33 -12.66 -6.89 -13.25
N ILE A 34 -12.97 -5.67 -13.67
CA ILE A 34 -13.88 -4.77 -12.93
C ILE A 34 -15.31 -5.31 -12.96
N HIS A 35 -15.77 -5.88 -14.08
CA HIS A 35 -17.06 -6.57 -14.13
C HIS A 35 -17.09 -7.77 -13.18
N SER A 36 -16.00 -8.55 -13.12
CA SER A 36 -15.86 -9.63 -12.15
C SER A 36 -15.93 -9.12 -10.71
N LEU A 37 -15.29 -7.99 -10.39
CA LEU A 37 -15.43 -7.32 -9.08
C LEU A 37 -16.89 -6.99 -8.80
N LYS A 38 -17.55 -6.25 -9.70
CA LYS A 38 -18.92 -5.79 -9.52
C LYS A 38 -19.91 -6.93 -9.33
N ALA A 39 -19.72 -8.04 -10.03
CA ALA A 39 -20.55 -9.24 -9.89
C ALA A 39 -20.46 -9.90 -8.50
N ASN A 40 -19.38 -9.63 -7.75
CA ASN A 40 -19.15 -10.16 -6.40
C ASN A 40 -19.45 -9.13 -5.30
N LEU A 41 -19.86 -7.90 -5.64
CA LEU A 41 -20.25 -6.90 -4.65
C LEU A 41 -21.63 -7.20 -4.08
N GLN A 42 -21.79 -7.00 -2.77
CA GLN A 42 -23.07 -7.08 -2.07
C GLN A 42 -23.96 -5.87 -2.34
N SER A 43 -23.37 -4.76 -2.77
CA SER A 43 -24.10 -3.57 -3.21
C SER A 43 -23.36 -2.88 -4.36
N PRO A 44 -24.06 -2.43 -5.42
CA PRO A 44 -23.45 -1.74 -6.55
C PRO A 44 -22.87 -0.36 -6.20
N THR A 45 -23.18 0.16 -5.01
CA THR A 45 -22.69 1.47 -4.54
C THR A 45 -21.39 1.39 -3.74
N LEU A 46 -20.91 0.19 -3.43
CA LEU A 46 -19.67 0.03 -2.67
C LEU A 46 -18.48 0.55 -3.47
N PRO A 47 -17.57 1.32 -2.84
CA PRO A 47 -16.42 1.87 -3.53
C PRO A 47 -15.40 0.78 -3.84
N PHE A 48 -14.71 0.97 -4.96
CA PHE A 48 -13.52 0.20 -5.33
C PHE A 48 -12.49 1.12 -5.98
N GLY A 49 -11.24 0.66 -6.02
CA GLY A 49 -10.14 1.36 -6.67
C GLY A 49 -9.53 0.58 -7.83
N VAL A 50 -8.70 1.27 -8.61
CA VAL A 50 -7.86 0.70 -9.66
C VAL A 50 -6.42 1.18 -9.46
N ASP A 51 -5.47 0.25 -9.41
CA ASP A 51 -4.04 0.52 -9.29
C ASP A 51 -3.32 0.21 -10.60
N LEU A 52 -2.63 1.22 -11.15
CA LEU A 52 -1.76 1.07 -12.31
C LEU A 52 -0.32 1.48 -11.95
N ALA A 53 0.65 0.72 -12.47
CA ALA A 53 2.05 1.08 -12.34
C ALA A 53 2.48 2.01 -13.48
N LEU A 54 2.87 3.25 -13.13
CA LEU A 54 3.25 4.30 -14.07
C LEU A 54 4.72 4.72 -13.89
N PRO A 55 5.70 3.82 -14.15
CA PRO A 55 7.11 4.16 -14.03
C PRO A 55 7.45 5.34 -14.94
N LYS A 56 8.34 6.24 -14.48
CA LYS A 56 8.94 7.23 -15.37
C LYS A 56 9.66 6.52 -16.52
N VAL A 57 9.38 6.90 -17.75
CA VAL A 57 10.09 6.45 -18.97
C VAL A 57 10.81 7.64 -19.60
N GLY A 58 11.87 7.38 -20.37
CA GLY A 58 12.63 8.42 -21.07
C GLY A 58 13.75 9.04 -20.22
N GLU A 59 14.03 10.32 -20.46
CA GLU A 59 15.21 10.99 -19.90
C GLU A 59 15.25 10.96 -18.37
N GLY A 60 16.39 10.53 -17.82
CA GLY A 60 16.61 10.40 -16.37
C GLY A 60 15.79 9.29 -15.69
N ALA A 61 15.13 8.41 -16.46
CA ALA A 61 14.56 7.16 -15.94
C ALA A 61 15.65 6.08 -15.80
N ARG A 62 15.34 5.02 -15.04
CA ARG A 62 16.17 3.81 -15.05
C ARG A 62 16.08 3.18 -16.45
N LYS A 63 17.19 2.67 -16.98
CA LYS A 63 17.19 2.05 -18.32
C LYS A 63 16.33 0.78 -18.41
N THR A 64 16.08 0.13 -17.29
CA THR A 64 15.18 -1.02 -17.18
C THR A 64 13.70 -0.63 -17.09
N ASN A 65 13.38 0.67 -16.94
CA ASN A 65 11.99 1.10 -16.94
C ASN A 65 11.42 1.03 -18.36
N HIS A 66 10.23 0.46 -18.45
CA HIS A 66 9.41 0.46 -19.64
C HIS A 66 7.98 0.83 -19.27
N ASP A 67 7.19 1.22 -20.27
CA ASP A 67 5.79 1.54 -20.07
C ASP A 67 4.96 0.26 -19.90
N TYR A 68 4.46 0.02 -18.68
CA TYR A 68 3.60 -1.11 -18.36
C TYR A 68 2.18 -0.98 -18.94
N THR A 69 1.82 0.18 -19.49
CA THR A 69 0.54 0.41 -20.14
C THR A 69 0.59 0.17 -21.64
N HIS A 70 1.77 -0.09 -22.20
CA HIS A 70 2.00 -0.31 -23.63
C HIS A 70 1.38 0.78 -24.52
N GLY A 71 1.46 2.04 -24.08
CA GLY A 71 0.89 3.19 -24.79
C GLY A 71 -0.63 3.35 -24.63
N GLN A 72 -1.29 2.56 -23.78
CA GLN A 72 -2.76 2.54 -23.61
C GLN A 72 -3.23 3.23 -22.32
N LEU A 73 -2.41 4.09 -21.73
CA LEU A 73 -2.74 4.75 -20.46
C LEU A 73 -4.07 5.49 -20.55
N ASP A 74 -4.29 6.27 -21.61
CA ASP A 74 -5.49 7.11 -21.70
C ASP A 74 -6.77 6.28 -21.82
N GLU A 75 -6.74 5.13 -22.49
CA GLU A 75 -7.84 4.17 -22.58
C GLU A 75 -8.07 3.43 -21.25
N LEU A 76 -7.00 3.08 -20.53
CA LEU A 76 -7.11 2.50 -19.18
C LEU A 76 -7.77 3.48 -18.20
N ILE A 77 -7.44 4.78 -18.31
CA ILE A 77 -8.09 5.84 -17.53
C ILE A 77 -9.55 5.99 -17.95
N THR A 78 -9.87 5.92 -19.25
CA THR A 78 -11.27 5.92 -19.72
C THR A 78 -12.06 4.77 -19.10
N VAL A 79 -11.55 3.54 -19.13
CA VAL A 79 -12.20 2.38 -18.48
C VAL A 79 -12.36 2.62 -16.99
N THR A 80 -11.34 3.12 -16.30
CA THR A 80 -11.41 3.41 -14.86
C THR A 80 -12.54 4.39 -14.53
N ILE A 81 -12.72 5.43 -15.36
CA ILE A 81 -13.77 6.44 -15.21
C ILE A 81 -15.15 5.86 -15.55
N GLU A 82 -15.30 5.24 -16.71
CA GLU A 82 -16.58 4.66 -17.19
C GLU A 82 -17.11 3.60 -16.21
N GLU A 83 -16.22 2.80 -15.64
CA GLU A 83 -16.59 1.77 -14.69
C GLU A 83 -16.87 2.29 -13.27
N GLY A 84 -16.68 3.59 -13.02
CA GLY A 84 -17.09 4.23 -11.76
C GLY A 84 -16.18 3.94 -10.56
N ALA A 85 -14.89 3.73 -10.79
CA ALA A 85 -13.91 3.64 -9.71
C ALA A 85 -13.95 4.90 -8.82
N ARG A 86 -13.68 4.75 -7.53
CA ARG A 86 -13.65 5.87 -6.56
C ARG A 86 -12.24 6.31 -6.18
N LEU A 87 -11.26 5.46 -6.47
CA LEU A 87 -9.86 5.70 -6.21
C LEU A 87 -9.02 5.22 -7.39
N PHE A 88 -8.13 6.06 -7.89
CA PHE A 88 -7.05 5.66 -8.77
C PHE A 88 -5.73 5.66 -8.00
N VAL A 89 -4.96 4.59 -8.13
CA VAL A 89 -3.64 4.48 -7.51
C VAL A 89 -2.57 4.48 -8.60
N SER A 90 -1.63 5.42 -8.48
CA SER A 90 -0.41 5.45 -9.27
C SER A 90 0.72 4.80 -8.48
N ALA A 91 1.04 3.55 -8.84
CA ALA A 91 2.21 2.86 -8.32
C ALA A 91 3.47 3.22 -9.12
N VAL A 92 4.64 3.09 -8.48
CA VAL A 92 5.97 3.09 -9.11
C VAL A 92 6.45 4.43 -9.73
N GLY A 93 5.54 5.35 -10.02
CA GLY A 93 5.83 6.71 -10.48
C GLY A 93 4.66 7.65 -10.23
N VAL A 94 4.81 8.90 -10.69
CA VAL A 94 3.84 9.99 -10.49
C VAL A 94 2.95 10.07 -11.74
N PRO A 95 1.61 10.16 -11.60
CA PRO A 95 0.72 10.21 -12.74
C PRO A 95 0.95 11.50 -13.54
N PRO A 96 0.82 11.47 -14.87
CA PRO A 96 0.84 12.68 -15.69
C PRO A 96 -0.25 13.68 -15.27
N PRO A 97 -0.02 15.00 -15.34
CA PRO A 97 -1.01 16.00 -14.93
C PRO A 97 -2.37 15.87 -15.62
N HIS A 98 -2.39 15.51 -16.91
CA HIS A 98 -3.65 15.33 -17.65
C HIS A 98 -4.47 14.13 -17.15
N VAL A 99 -3.81 13.09 -16.63
CA VAL A 99 -4.49 11.95 -15.99
C VAL A 99 -5.15 12.40 -14.68
N VAL A 100 -4.44 13.17 -13.85
CA VAL A 100 -4.99 13.72 -12.60
C VAL A 100 -6.21 14.59 -12.90
N GLU A 101 -6.12 15.48 -13.89
CA GLU A 101 -7.23 16.35 -14.30
C GLU A 101 -8.46 15.55 -14.76
N ARG A 102 -8.27 14.54 -15.62
CA ARG A 102 -9.36 13.67 -16.09
C ARG A 102 -10.05 12.92 -14.95
N LEU A 103 -9.27 12.37 -14.02
CA LEU A 103 -9.78 11.63 -12.87
C LEU A 103 -10.54 12.55 -11.90
N HIS A 104 -9.99 13.73 -11.59
CA HIS A 104 -10.67 14.74 -10.76
C HIS A 104 -11.96 15.24 -11.40
N GLY A 105 -11.97 15.47 -12.72
CA GLY A 105 -13.18 15.84 -13.47
C GLY A 105 -14.30 14.80 -13.39
N ALA A 106 -13.95 13.53 -13.16
CA ALA A 106 -14.88 12.43 -12.94
C ALA A 106 -15.21 12.18 -11.44
N GLY A 107 -14.66 12.98 -10.53
CA GLY A 107 -14.87 12.81 -9.09
C GLY A 107 -14.07 11.66 -8.47
N ILE A 108 -12.98 11.22 -9.10
CA ILE A 108 -12.13 10.11 -8.64
C ILE A 108 -10.93 10.67 -7.88
N LEU A 109 -10.69 10.17 -6.66
CA LEU A 109 -9.51 10.53 -5.88
C LEU A 109 -8.26 9.88 -6.46
N VAL A 110 -7.14 10.59 -6.42
CA VAL A 110 -5.85 10.09 -6.89
C VAL A 110 -4.91 9.85 -5.71
N MET A 111 -4.43 8.61 -5.59
CA MET A 111 -3.41 8.21 -4.63
C MET A 111 -2.10 7.87 -5.31
N ASN A 112 -0.96 8.24 -4.71
CA ASN A 112 0.36 7.88 -5.22
C ASN A 112 1.17 7.09 -4.19
N MET A 113 1.79 5.98 -4.60
CA MET A 113 2.70 5.20 -3.76
C MET A 113 4.03 5.93 -3.55
N VAL A 114 4.51 6.06 -2.31
CA VAL A 114 5.74 6.79 -1.97
C VAL A 114 6.59 6.04 -0.95
N GLY A 115 7.87 5.85 -1.27
CA GLY A 115 8.86 5.23 -0.37
C GLY A 115 9.86 6.21 0.28
N HIS A 116 9.64 7.53 0.14
CA HIS A 116 10.51 8.56 0.70
C HIS A 116 9.76 9.91 0.81
N PRO A 117 10.03 10.78 1.81
CA PRO A 117 9.35 12.08 1.94
C PRO A 117 9.43 12.97 0.69
N LYS A 118 10.60 13.01 0.03
CA LYS A 118 10.77 13.70 -1.26
C LYS A 118 9.83 13.21 -2.37
N HIS A 119 9.44 11.93 -2.37
CA HIS A 119 8.48 11.40 -3.34
C HIS A 119 7.07 11.88 -3.03
N ALA A 120 6.70 11.99 -1.74
CA ALA A 120 5.44 12.58 -1.31
C ALA A 120 5.31 14.03 -1.78
N ARG A 121 6.35 14.85 -1.59
CA ARG A 121 6.40 16.23 -2.10
C ARG A 121 6.12 16.27 -3.61
N LYS A 122 6.86 15.49 -4.39
CA LYS A 122 6.70 15.44 -5.84
C LYS A 122 5.31 14.99 -6.29
N ALA A 123 4.73 13.99 -5.62
CA ALA A 123 3.39 13.50 -5.94
C ALA A 123 2.32 14.55 -5.61
N LEU A 124 2.41 15.20 -4.45
CA LEU A 124 1.48 16.24 -4.03
C LEU A 124 1.59 17.51 -4.88
N ASP A 125 2.80 17.89 -5.31
CA ASP A 125 3.02 18.97 -6.28
C ASP A 125 2.37 18.65 -7.65
N ALA A 126 2.22 17.37 -7.99
CA ALA A 126 1.51 16.93 -9.20
C ALA A 126 -0.02 16.89 -9.03
N GLY A 127 -0.53 17.25 -7.84
CA GLY A 127 -1.96 17.42 -7.59
C GLY A 127 -2.69 16.17 -7.07
N VAL A 128 -1.99 15.13 -6.63
CA VAL A 128 -2.65 13.96 -6.02
C VAL A 128 -3.27 14.30 -4.66
N ASP A 129 -4.29 13.55 -4.26
CA ASP A 129 -5.08 13.80 -3.04
C ASP A 129 -4.54 13.02 -1.84
N ILE A 130 -4.01 11.83 -2.12
CA ILE A 130 -3.56 10.87 -1.12
C ILE A 130 -2.14 10.42 -1.46
N VAL A 131 -1.28 10.29 -0.44
CA VAL A 131 0.02 9.62 -0.58
C VAL A 131 0.04 8.35 0.26
N CYS A 132 0.40 7.23 -0.37
CA CYS A 132 0.53 5.94 0.31
C CYS A 132 1.99 5.71 0.70
N ALA A 133 2.30 5.93 1.98
CA ALA A 133 3.64 5.84 2.53
C ALA A 133 4.03 4.37 2.79
N GLN A 134 4.78 3.78 1.87
CA GLN A 134 5.18 2.37 1.93
C GLN A 134 6.57 2.18 2.52
N GLY A 135 6.62 1.64 3.74
CA GLY A 135 7.86 1.25 4.40
C GLY A 135 8.61 0.14 3.66
N GLY A 136 9.93 0.09 3.85
CA GLY A 136 10.84 -0.90 3.23
C GLY A 136 10.53 -2.37 3.57
N GLU A 137 9.65 -2.60 4.54
CA GLU A 137 9.10 -3.89 4.94
C GLU A 137 8.05 -4.42 3.94
N GLY A 138 7.46 -3.54 3.11
CA GLY A 138 6.44 -3.92 2.13
C GLY A 138 6.95 -4.88 1.05
N GLY A 139 6.04 -5.70 0.50
CA GLY A 139 6.32 -6.58 -0.64
C GLY A 139 6.25 -5.85 -1.98
N GLY A 140 6.80 -6.45 -3.04
CA GLY A 140 6.82 -5.81 -4.36
C GLY A 140 7.72 -4.57 -4.38
N HIS A 141 7.51 -3.65 -5.33
CA HIS A 141 8.34 -2.45 -5.43
C HIS A 141 8.28 -1.62 -4.15
N THR A 142 9.42 -1.48 -3.48
CA THR A 142 9.52 -0.77 -2.20
C THR A 142 10.86 -0.06 -2.05
N GLY A 143 10.89 0.94 -1.17
CA GLY A 143 12.10 1.66 -0.79
C GLY A 143 12.83 1.02 0.38
N ASP A 144 13.56 1.86 1.12
CA ASP A 144 14.49 1.44 2.17
C ASP A 144 14.13 1.99 3.54
N VAL A 145 13.30 3.04 3.59
CA VAL A 145 12.97 3.73 4.84
C VAL A 145 11.97 2.87 5.63
N PRO A 146 12.28 2.52 6.90
CA PRO A 146 11.36 1.76 7.74
C PRO A 146 10.04 2.49 7.99
N ASN A 147 8.96 1.74 8.20
CA ASN A 147 7.61 2.30 8.33
C ASN A 147 7.52 3.37 9.44
N SER A 148 8.14 3.10 10.59
CA SER A 148 8.10 3.92 11.82
C SER A 148 8.75 5.29 11.65
N ILE A 149 9.57 5.44 10.61
CA ILE A 149 10.21 6.70 10.24
C ILE A 149 9.50 7.32 9.04
N LEU A 150 9.18 6.51 8.03
CA LEU A 150 8.62 6.99 6.78
C LEU A 150 7.23 7.60 6.97
N ILE A 151 6.32 6.91 7.66
CA ILE A 151 4.92 7.31 7.80
C ILE A 151 4.80 8.70 8.43
N PRO A 152 5.33 8.97 9.65
CA PRO A 152 5.20 10.29 10.27
C PRO A 152 5.92 11.38 9.45
N SER A 153 7.06 11.05 8.82
CA SER A 153 7.76 12.00 7.95
C SER A 153 6.94 12.41 6.72
N VAL A 154 6.18 11.48 6.14
CA VAL A 154 5.28 11.75 5.01
C VAL A 154 4.04 12.53 5.48
N VAL A 155 3.52 12.24 6.67
CA VAL A 155 2.44 13.03 7.30
C VAL A 155 2.85 14.49 7.47
N ASP A 156 4.07 14.76 7.93
CA ASP A 156 4.57 16.12 8.08
C ASP A 156 4.68 16.85 6.74
N VAL A 157 5.05 16.15 5.66
CA VAL A 157 5.00 16.72 4.30
C VAL A 157 3.54 17.02 3.90
N ALA A 158 2.63 16.05 4.07
CA ALA A 158 1.23 16.14 3.66
C ALA A 158 0.45 17.28 4.34
N ARG A 159 0.80 17.61 5.59
CA ARG A 159 0.23 18.75 6.34
C ARG A 159 0.40 20.10 5.62
N GLY A 160 1.42 20.24 4.78
CA GLY A 160 1.67 21.45 3.97
C GLY A 160 0.80 21.57 2.72
N TYR A 161 0.02 20.54 2.38
CA TYR A 161 -0.74 20.48 1.12
C TYR A 161 -2.24 20.49 1.38
N ARG A 162 -2.99 21.06 0.43
CA ARG A 162 -4.46 21.11 0.41
C ARG A 162 -4.96 20.70 -0.97
N PRO A 163 -5.10 19.40 -1.26
CA PRO A 163 -5.56 18.93 -2.56
C PRO A 163 -6.97 19.42 -2.90
N LYS A 164 -7.22 19.64 -4.19
CA LYS A 164 -8.48 20.23 -4.68
C LYS A 164 -9.69 19.38 -4.32
N MET A 165 -9.57 18.06 -4.38
CA MET A 165 -10.69 17.15 -4.12
C MET A 165 -11.07 17.05 -2.63
N LEU A 166 -10.22 17.57 -1.72
CA LEU A 166 -10.39 17.43 -0.28
C LEU A 166 -10.98 18.68 0.40
N ASN A 167 -11.54 19.62 -0.36
CA ASN A 167 -12.34 20.74 0.17
C ASN A 167 -11.66 21.53 1.31
N GLY A 168 -10.37 21.85 1.16
CA GLY A 168 -9.61 22.62 2.16
C GLY A 168 -9.02 21.78 3.30
N GLN A 169 -9.19 20.46 3.29
CA GLN A 169 -8.49 19.55 4.20
C GLN A 169 -7.07 19.26 3.75
N THR A 170 -6.23 18.84 4.69
CA THR A 170 -4.85 18.38 4.42
C THR A 170 -4.85 17.17 3.49
N ALA A 171 -3.82 17.02 2.67
CA ALA A 171 -3.60 15.78 1.93
C ALA A 171 -3.59 14.58 2.88
N LEU A 172 -4.20 13.47 2.45
CA LEU A 172 -4.29 12.27 3.28
C LEU A 172 -3.05 11.40 3.12
N VAL A 173 -2.65 10.74 4.19
CA VAL A 173 -1.61 9.72 4.17
C VAL A 173 -2.22 8.37 4.49
N VAL A 174 -1.96 7.37 3.65
CA VAL A 174 -2.28 5.97 3.91
C VAL A 174 -0.96 5.25 4.20
N ALA A 175 -0.88 4.51 5.31
CA ALA A 175 0.33 3.80 5.68
C ALA A 175 0.39 2.43 5.00
N ALA A 176 1.56 2.02 4.50
CA ALA A 176 1.76 0.72 3.86
C ALA A 176 3.10 0.09 4.25
N GLY A 177 3.20 -1.24 4.10
CA GLY A 177 4.41 -2.00 4.43
C GLY A 177 4.55 -2.27 5.92
N GLY A 178 4.74 -3.54 6.28
CA GLY A 178 4.82 -3.93 7.70
C GLY A 178 3.46 -4.09 8.41
N ILE A 179 2.34 -3.91 7.70
CA ILE A 179 0.99 -3.89 8.28
C ILE A 179 0.25 -5.19 7.96
N TYR A 180 -0.32 -5.84 8.97
CA TYR A 180 -0.97 -7.15 8.83
C TYR A 180 -2.06 -7.47 9.87
N ASN A 181 -2.15 -6.72 10.97
CA ASN A 181 -3.11 -6.92 12.06
C ASN A 181 -3.57 -5.59 12.69
N GLY A 182 -4.43 -5.65 13.71
CA GLY A 182 -4.98 -4.45 14.34
C GLY A 182 -3.96 -3.62 15.13
N ARG A 183 -2.92 -4.24 15.71
CA ARG A 183 -1.80 -3.49 16.32
C ARG A 183 -1.10 -2.59 15.32
N SER A 184 -0.77 -3.13 14.15
CA SER A 184 -0.10 -2.37 13.09
C SER A 184 -1.01 -1.28 12.49
N LEU A 185 -2.32 -1.53 12.40
CA LEU A 185 -3.33 -0.52 12.03
C LEU A 185 -3.38 0.62 13.07
N ALA A 186 -3.59 0.30 14.35
CA ALA A 186 -3.64 1.30 15.43
C ALA A 186 -2.34 2.13 15.49
N SER A 187 -1.18 1.48 15.39
CA SER A 187 0.12 2.18 15.34
C SER A 187 0.22 3.14 14.16
N SER A 188 -0.27 2.74 12.98
CA SER A 188 -0.25 3.59 11.79
C SER A 188 -1.15 4.83 11.94
N LEU A 189 -2.32 4.66 12.54
CA LEU A 189 -3.22 5.78 12.87
C LEU A 189 -2.56 6.74 13.87
N MET A 190 -1.88 6.21 14.90
CA MET A 190 -1.14 7.03 15.87
C MET A 190 0.07 7.76 15.27
N GLN A 191 0.64 7.26 14.16
CA GLN A 191 1.65 7.97 13.38
C GLN A 191 1.08 9.09 12.50
N GLY A 192 -0.25 9.26 12.48
CA GLY A 192 -0.95 10.33 11.76
C GLY A 192 -1.46 9.93 10.37
N ALA A 193 -1.41 8.64 10.01
CA ALA A 193 -2.07 8.16 8.80
C ALA A 193 -3.60 8.15 8.96
N ALA A 194 -4.33 8.34 7.86
CA ALA A 194 -5.79 8.27 7.80
C ALA A 194 -6.32 6.84 7.64
N GLY A 195 -5.44 5.90 7.26
CA GLY A 195 -5.79 4.50 7.01
C GLY A 195 -4.56 3.68 6.65
N VAL A 196 -4.78 2.43 6.22
CA VAL A 196 -3.71 1.50 5.86
C VAL A 196 -3.92 0.83 4.50
N TRP A 197 -2.82 0.49 3.84
CA TRP A 197 -2.74 -0.27 2.60
C TRP A 197 -1.95 -1.56 2.87
N VAL A 198 -2.60 -2.70 2.63
CA VAL A 198 -2.23 -4.01 3.16
C VAL A 198 -2.13 -5.01 2.01
N GLY A 199 -0.90 -5.36 1.62
CA GLY A 199 -0.68 -6.35 0.55
C GLY A 199 -0.62 -7.80 1.06
N THR A 200 0.50 -8.16 1.70
CA THR A 200 0.86 -9.57 1.99
C THR A 200 -0.15 -10.33 2.84
N ARG A 201 -0.83 -9.67 3.79
CA ARG A 201 -1.88 -10.30 4.59
C ARG A 201 -3.06 -10.79 3.73
N PHE A 202 -3.43 -10.03 2.68
CA PHE A 202 -4.48 -10.40 1.74
C PHE A 202 -4.01 -11.34 0.63
N VAL A 203 -2.69 -11.52 0.41
CA VAL A 203 -2.19 -12.63 -0.42
C VAL A 203 -2.63 -13.96 0.19
N ALA A 204 -2.51 -14.10 1.51
CA ALA A 204 -2.97 -15.26 2.27
C ALA A 204 -4.47 -15.17 2.61
N SER A 205 -5.31 -14.83 1.61
CA SER A 205 -6.77 -14.92 1.72
C SER A 205 -7.36 -15.96 0.76
N THR A 206 -8.57 -16.45 1.05
CA THR A 206 -9.24 -17.43 0.19
C THR A 206 -9.59 -16.86 -1.19
N GLU A 207 -9.95 -15.58 -1.25
CA GLU A 207 -10.40 -14.87 -2.45
C GLU A 207 -9.25 -14.36 -3.34
N ALA A 208 -8.02 -14.31 -2.81
CA ALA A 208 -6.85 -13.92 -3.58
C ALA A 208 -6.67 -14.79 -4.83
N GLY A 209 -6.51 -14.17 -6.01
CA GLY A 209 -6.38 -14.85 -7.30
C GLY A 209 -4.97 -15.33 -7.65
N CYS A 210 -4.05 -15.29 -6.69
CA CYS A 210 -2.72 -15.87 -6.83
C CYS A 210 -2.79 -17.40 -6.71
N SER A 211 -1.71 -18.08 -7.12
CA SER A 211 -1.63 -19.54 -7.02
C SER A 211 -1.71 -19.98 -5.56
N GLN A 212 -2.21 -21.19 -5.32
CA GLN A 212 -2.19 -21.80 -3.99
C GLN A 212 -0.76 -21.84 -3.43
N MET A 213 0.22 -22.13 -4.28
CA MET A 213 1.64 -22.10 -3.96
C MET A 213 2.10 -20.72 -3.45
N HIS A 214 1.62 -19.60 -4.01
CA HIS A 214 1.95 -18.27 -3.52
C HIS A 214 1.35 -18.03 -2.12
N LYS A 215 0.11 -18.45 -1.87
CA LYS A 215 -0.52 -18.35 -0.55
C LYS A 215 0.25 -19.16 0.50
N GLU A 216 0.58 -20.41 0.17
CA GLU A 216 1.41 -21.29 1.00
C GLU A 216 2.80 -20.70 1.23
N SER A 217 3.37 -20.09 0.21
CA SER A 217 4.64 -19.39 0.29
C SER A 217 4.59 -18.18 1.23
N VAL A 218 3.45 -17.54 1.43
CA VAL A 218 3.32 -16.50 2.47
C VAL A 218 3.26 -17.13 3.87
N VAL A 219 2.41 -18.15 4.07
CA VAL A 219 2.16 -18.68 5.43
C VAL A 219 3.28 -19.55 5.99
N THR A 220 4.18 -20.01 5.13
CA THR A 220 5.38 -20.78 5.49
C THR A 220 6.66 -19.94 5.53
N ALA A 221 6.57 -18.63 5.34
CA ALA A 221 7.73 -17.76 5.42
C ALA A 221 8.12 -17.48 6.88
N GLU A 222 9.42 -17.35 7.11
CA GLU A 222 10.01 -16.84 8.35
C GLU A 222 10.58 -15.41 8.16
N PHE A 223 11.11 -14.80 9.22
CA PHE A 223 11.52 -13.40 9.20
C PHE A 223 12.65 -13.09 8.21
N GLU A 224 13.53 -14.06 7.96
CA GLU A 224 14.70 -13.96 7.09
C GLU A 224 14.39 -14.34 5.63
N ASP A 225 13.19 -14.87 5.34
CA ASP A 225 12.83 -15.46 4.06
C ASP A 225 12.54 -14.45 2.95
N THR A 226 12.70 -13.15 3.20
CA THR A 226 12.50 -12.13 2.16
C THR A 226 13.74 -11.30 1.94
N LEU A 227 13.94 -10.87 0.70
CA LEU A 227 15.00 -9.93 0.35
C LEU A 227 14.45 -8.83 -0.57
N ARG A 228 15.15 -7.70 -0.62
CA ARG A 228 14.94 -6.69 -1.65
C ARG A 228 16.00 -6.84 -2.73
N THR A 229 15.56 -6.92 -3.98
CA THR A 229 16.42 -7.21 -5.14
C THR A 229 16.10 -6.32 -6.34
N LEU A 230 17.04 -6.24 -7.28
CA LEU A 230 16.84 -5.68 -8.62
C LEU A 230 16.59 -6.77 -9.68
N THR A 231 16.76 -8.04 -9.34
CA THR A 231 16.90 -9.13 -10.32
C THR A 231 15.62 -9.40 -11.12
N VAL A 232 14.46 -9.11 -10.53
CA VAL A 232 13.15 -9.42 -11.11
C VAL A 232 12.62 -8.31 -12.03
N SER A 233 13.00 -7.05 -11.80
CA SER A 233 12.44 -5.92 -12.60
C SER A 233 13.42 -4.79 -12.92
N GLY A 234 14.67 -4.88 -12.45
CA GLY A 234 15.64 -3.78 -12.50
C GLY A 234 15.32 -2.60 -11.57
N ARG A 235 14.18 -2.65 -10.87
CA ARG A 235 13.79 -1.71 -9.80
C ARG A 235 13.75 -2.45 -8.46
N PRO A 236 14.13 -1.81 -7.34
CA PRO A 236 14.05 -2.43 -6.02
C PRO A 236 12.64 -2.95 -5.76
N LEU A 237 12.53 -4.25 -5.52
CA LEU A 237 11.31 -4.90 -5.06
C LEU A 237 11.63 -6.00 -4.05
N ARG A 238 10.68 -6.31 -3.17
CA ARG A 238 10.81 -7.35 -2.16
C ARG A 238 10.05 -8.61 -2.56
N VAL A 239 10.75 -9.73 -2.45
CA VAL A 239 10.31 -11.08 -2.80
C VAL A 239 10.69 -12.07 -1.71
N ARG A 240 10.07 -13.25 -1.73
CA ARG A 240 10.60 -14.42 -1.05
C ARG A 240 11.94 -14.83 -1.67
N ARG A 241 12.88 -15.21 -0.82
CA ARG A 241 14.14 -15.83 -1.21
C ARG A 241 13.86 -17.21 -1.82
N ASN A 242 14.57 -17.52 -2.89
CA ASN A 242 14.73 -18.88 -3.42
C ASN A 242 16.16 -19.07 -3.94
N GLU A 243 16.48 -20.27 -4.42
CA GLU A 243 17.83 -20.58 -4.92
C GLU A 243 18.26 -19.64 -6.06
N TRP A 244 17.31 -19.27 -6.92
CA TRP A 244 17.56 -18.37 -8.05
C TRP A 244 17.91 -16.94 -7.59
N THR A 245 17.13 -16.35 -6.67
CA THR A 245 17.44 -15.02 -6.12
C THR A 245 18.78 -15.04 -5.38
N ASP A 246 19.04 -16.08 -4.60
CA ASP A 246 20.25 -16.16 -3.78
C ASP A 246 21.52 -16.28 -4.64
N LYS A 247 21.46 -17.02 -5.75
CA LYS A 247 22.53 -17.09 -6.75
C LYS A 247 22.82 -15.74 -7.40
N TRP A 248 21.79 -14.96 -7.71
CA TRP A 248 21.98 -13.64 -8.31
C TRP A 248 22.53 -12.62 -7.33
N GLU A 249 22.07 -12.62 -6.09
CA GLU A 249 22.54 -11.67 -5.07
C GLU A 249 23.99 -11.87 -4.66
N GLN A 250 24.57 -13.06 -4.92
CA GLN A 250 26.01 -13.29 -4.81
C GLN A 250 26.84 -12.58 -5.90
N GLN A 251 26.19 -11.97 -6.90
CA GLN A 251 26.82 -11.36 -8.07
C GLN A 251 26.40 -9.88 -8.25
N PRO A 252 26.56 -9.01 -7.23
CA PRO A 252 26.03 -7.63 -7.26
C PRO A 252 26.62 -6.78 -8.39
N GLN A 253 27.88 -7.03 -8.78
CA GLN A 253 28.50 -6.33 -9.90
C GLN A 253 27.85 -6.69 -11.25
N LYS A 254 27.45 -7.95 -11.43
CA LYS A 254 26.78 -8.38 -12.66
C LYS A 254 25.37 -7.82 -12.76
N ILE A 255 24.63 -7.81 -11.65
CA ILE A 255 23.32 -7.15 -11.56
C ILE A 255 23.44 -5.68 -11.97
N LYS A 256 24.43 -4.97 -11.41
CA LYS A 256 24.69 -3.57 -11.75
C LYS A 256 24.99 -3.39 -13.24
N GLU A 257 25.91 -4.19 -13.80
CA GLU A 257 26.29 -4.13 -15.21
C GLU A 257 25.08 -4.31 -16.15
N LEU A 258 24.25 -5.33 -15.88
CA LEU A 258 23.06 -5.62 -16.69
C LEU A 258 22.03 -4.49 -16.59
N THR A 259 21.71 -4.06 -15.37
CA THR A 259 20.69 -3.02 -15.17
C THR A 259 21.13 -1.65 -15.71
N GLU A 260 22.43 -1.34 -15.70
CA GLU A 260 23.00 -0.15 -16.36
C GLU A 260 22.99 -0.24 -17.90
N LYS A 261 22.84 -1.45 -18.46
CA LYS A 261 22.60 -1.68 -19.89
C LYS A 261 21.10 -1.75 -20.22
N GLY A 262 20.22 -1.67 -19.22
CA GLY A 262 18.77 -1.81 -19.40
C GLY A 262 18.28 -3.25 -19.45
N VAL A 263 19.14 -4.23 -19.17
CA VAL A 263 18.79 -5.65 -19.12
C VAL A 263 18.45 -6.04 -17.69
N VAL A 264 17.30 -6.69 -17.50
CA VAL A 264 16.90 -7.21 -16.20
C VAL A 264 17.48 -8.63 -16.03
N PRO A 265 18.05 -8.99 -14.86
CA PRO A 265 18.64 -10.32 -14.67
C PRO A 265 17.71 -11.51 -14.96
N ILE A 266 16.41 -11.39 -14.64
CA ILE A 266 15.42 -12.42 -14.97
C ILE A 266 15.28 -12.62 -16.48
N ASP A 267 15.22 -11.53 -17.25
CA ASP A 267 15.11 -11.58 -18.70
C ASP A 267 16.40 -12.15 -19.32
N PHE A 268 17.56 -11.77 -18.77
CA PHE A 268 18.86 -12.30 -19.19
C PHE A 268 18.94 -13.83 -19.08
N ASP A 269 18.49 -14.39 -17.94
CA ASP A 269 18.47 -15.85 -17.76
C ASP A 269 17.43 -16.52 -18.67
N MET A 270 16.22 -15.95 -18.80
CA MET A 270 15.18 -16.49 -19.68
C MET A 270 15.62 -16.51 -21.16
N GLU A 271 16.25 -15.43 -21.65
CA GLU A 271 16.77 -15.34 -23.02
C GLU A 271 17.93 -16.31 -23.27
N ALA A 272 18.74 -16.59 -22.25
CA ALA A 272 19.82 -17.58 -22.31
C ALA A 272 19.31 -19.04 -22.22
N GLY A 273 18.01 -19.26 -21.98
CA GLY A 273 17.42 -20.57 -21.79
C GLY A 273 17.76 -21.22 -20.44
N ASN A 274 18.16 -20.42 -19.44
CA ASN A 274 18.39 -20.89 -18.09
C ASN A 274 17.05 -21.12 -17.37
N ASP A 275 17.03 -22.07 -16.44
CA ASP A 275 15.87 -22.26 -15.56
C ASP A 275 15.75 -21.08 -14.58
N VAL A 276 14.53 -20.57 -14.43
CA VAL A 276 14.20 -19.42 -13.59
C VAL A 276 13.06 -19.79 -12.65
N ASP A 277 13.39 -19.92 -11.37
CA ASP A 277 12.39 -20.00 -10.31
C ASP A 277 11.90 -18.58 -9.97
N ILE A 278 10.73 -18.20 -10.51
CA ILE A 278 10.17 -16.85 -10.33
C ILE A 278 9.74 -16.66 -8.87
N PRO A 279 10.39 -15.76 -8.11
CA PRO A 279 10.12 -15.65 -6.69
C PRO A 279 8.78 -14.96 -6.42
N HIS A 280 8.09 -15.39 -5.37
CA HIS A 280 6.82 -14.80 -4.96
C HIS A 280 7.00 -13.42 -4.31
N LEU A 281 6.20 -12.43 -4.73
CA LEU A 281 6.17 -11.10 -4.09
C LEU A 281 5.54 -11.20 -2.69
N MET A 282 6.25 -10.75 -1.66
CA MET A 282 5.73 -10.63 -0.28
C MET A 282 6.58 -9.68 0.56
N GLY A 283 5.97 -9.11 1.60
CA GLY A 283 6.64 -8.26 2.59
C GLY A 283 7.20 -9.06 3.76
N VAL A 284 7.97 -8.40 4.61
CA VAL A 284 8.57 -8.99 5.82
C VAL A 284 7.51 -9.56 6.77
N VAL A 285 6.29 -9.01 6.76
CA VAL A 285 5.14 -9.50 7.55
C VAL A 285 4.75 -10.95 7.24
N ALA A 286 5.22 -11.55 6.14
CA ALA A 286 5.00 -12.96 5.87
C ALA A 286 5.48 -13.84 7.05
N GLY A 287 6.55 -13.45 7.74
CA GLY A 287 7.08 -14.14 8.93
C GLY A 287 6.10 -14.27 10.10
N VAL A 288 5.03 -13.48 10.14
CA VAL A 288 4.01 -13.48 11.21
C VAL A 288 2.60 -13.85 10.71
N ILE A 289 2.43 -14.09 9.41
CA ILE A 289 1.18 -14.53 8.80
C ILE A 289 1.21 -16.06 8.72
N LYS A 290 0.38 -16.77 9.48
CA LYS A 290 0.48 -18.24 9.62
C LYS A 290 -0.77 -19.01 9.18
N ASN A 291 -1.72 -18.34 8.53
CA ASN A 291 -2.97 -18.96 8.09
C ASN A 291 -3.51 -18.32 6.80
N ILE A 292 -4.28 -19.09 6.03
CA ILE A 292 -5.08 -18.59 4.91
C ILE A 292 -6.52 -18.50 5.41
N GLN A 293 -7.15 -17.32 5.30
CA GLN A 293 -8.50 -17.10 5.82
C GLN A 293 -9.30 -16.14 4.95
N PRO A 294 -10.64 -16.06 5.08
CA PRO A 294 -11.46 -15.13 4.30
C PRO A 294 -11.03 -13.67 4.48
N ALA A 295 -11.08 -12.89 3.39
CA ALA A 295 -10.72 -11.47 3.41
C ALA A 295 -11.58 -10.67 4.40
N LYS A 296 -12.87 -11.01 4.53
CA LYS A 296 -13.75 -10.40 5.53
C LYS A 296 -13.21 -10.59 6.95
N GLN A 297 -12.81 -11.81 7.29
CA GLN A 297 -12.27 -12.12 8.62
C GLN A 297 -10.99 -11.33 8.91
N ILE A 298 -10.10 -11.19 7.91
CA ILE A 298 -8.91 -10.34 8.03
C ILE A 298 -9.31 -8.89 8.38
N VAL A 299 -10.28 -8.33 7.66
CA VAL A 299 -10.75 -6.95 7.90
C VAL A 299 -11.34 -6.81 9.30
N ASP A 300 -12.24 -7.71 9.68
CA ASP A 300 -12.91 -7.69 10.99
C ASP A 300 -11.86 -7.75 12.12
N GLU A 301 -10.95 -8.72 12.08
CA GLU A 301 -9.90 -8.90 13.10
C GLU A 301 -8.97 -7.68 13.20
N MET A 302 -8.59 -7.09 12.06
CA MET A 302 -7.77 -5.89 12.04
C MET A 302 -8.48 -4.70 12.71
N VAL A 303 -9.77 -4.50 12.41
CA VAL A 303 -10.54 -3.38 12.97
C VAL A 303 -10.81 -3.59 14.45
N GLU A 304 -11.26 -4.78 14.85
CA GLU A 304 -11.55 -5.11 16.24
C GLU A 304 -10.31 -4.96 17.13
N GLU A 305 -9.19 -5.58 16.74
CA GLU A 305 -7.94 -5.48 17.51
C GLU A 305 -7.42 -4.03 17.51
N ALA A 306 -7.57 -3.26 16.42
CA ALA A 306 -7.15 -1.86 16.41
C ALA A 306 -7.96 -1.01 17.41
N VAL A 307 -9.28 -1.19 17.46
CA VAL A 307 -10.15 -0.51 18.42
C VAL A 307 -9.72 -0.84 19.85
N ASP A 308 -9.41 -2.10 20.13
CA ASP A 308 -8.95 -2.52 21.45
C ASP A 308 -7.59 -1.91 21.82
N MET A 309 -6.65 -1.85 20.88
CA MET A 309 -5.34 -1.21 21.10
C MET A 309 -5.46 0.29 21.36
N LEU A 310 -6.35 0.99 20.65
CA LEU A 310 -6.59 2.41 20.87
C LEU A 310 -7.22 2.67 22.26
N LYS A 311 -8.19 1.85 22.69
CA LYS A 311 -8.75 1.91 24.05
C LYS A 311 -7.70 1.60 25.12
N GLN A 312 -6.84 0.60 24.88
CA GLN A 312 -5.76 0.26 25.80
C GLN A 312 -4.77 1.43 25.96
N GLY A 313 -4.42 2.11 24.86
CA GLY A 313 -3.56 3.29 24.87
C GLY A 313 -4.10 4.42 25.76
N GLN A 314 -5.43 4.62 25.78
CA GLN A 314 -6.09 5.63 26.62
C GLN A 314 -6.08 5.28 28.12
N THR A 315 -6.16 3.99 28.45
CA THR A 315 -6.30 3.54 29.85
C THR A 315 -4.97 3.35 30.58
N SER A 316 -3.89 3.09 29.84
CA SER A 316 -2.57 2.74 30.42
C SER A 316 -1.84 3.90 31.09
N TRP A 317 -2.31 5.14 30.91
CA TRP A 317 -1.71 6.36 31.50
C TRP A 317 -2.73 7.26 32.21
N GLY A 318 -3.99 6.83 32.34
CA GLY A 318 -5.13 7.73 32.58
C GLY A 318 -5.97 7.47 33.83
N ARG A 319 -5.42 6.87 34.90
CA ARG A 319 -6.05 6.96 36.23
C ARG A 319 -5.23 7.90 37.10
N GLU A 320 -5.80 9.06 37.41
CA GLU A 320 -5.27 10.07 38.34
C GLU A 320 -4.70 9.45 39.63
N GLU A 321 -5.31 8.38 40.12
CA GLU A 321 -4.89 7.71 41.36
C GLU A 321 -3.54 6.98 41.28
N GLN A 322 -3.01 6.65 40.09
CA GLN A 322 -1.73 5.95 39.95
C GLN A 322 -0.55 6.85 39.57
N ILE A 323 -0.78 7.95 38.86
CA ILE A 323 0.31 8.89 38.51
C ILE A 323 0.84 9.61 39.75
N ILE A 324 -0.03 9.94 40.71
CA ILE A 324 0.36 10.60 41.97
C ILE A 324 1.24 9.67 42.86
N ARG A 325 1.22 8.35 42.65
CA ARG A 325 2.04 7.40 43.42
C ARG A 325 3.45 7.17 42.90
N LEU A 326 3.76 7.54 41.66
CA LEU A 326 5.07 7.22 41.07
C LEU A 326 6.12 8.34 41.22
N TYR A 327 5.71 9.57 41.53
CA TYR A 327 6.65 10.68 41.77
C TYR A 327 6.10 11.69 42.81
N PRO A 328 6.23 11.42 44.13
CA PRO A 328 5.72 12.32 45.16
C PRO A 328 6.52 13.63 45.29
N ASN A 329 7.69 13.73 44.67
CA ASN A 329 8.53 14.93 44.69
C ASN A 329 9.37 15.01 43.42
N LYS A 330 8.88 15.71 42.39
CA LYS A 330 9.65 16.67 41.56
C LYS A 330 8.90 16.98 40.25
N TYR A 331 9.01 18.27 39.89
CA TYR A 331 8.77 18.91 38.59
C TYR A 331 7.41 19.60 38.35
N HIS A 332 7.41 20.89 38.70
CA HIS A 332 6.70 21.99 38.05
C HIS A 332 7.02 22.07 36.53
N TYR A 333 6.45 21.19 35.71
CA TYR A 333 6.50 21.30 34.25
C TYR A 333 5.22 20.81 33.57
N LEU A 334 4.06 21.03 34.21
CA LEU A 334 2.74 20.70 33.63
C LEU A 334 1.82 21.90 33.39
N ASP A 335 2.31 23.13 33.54
CA ASP A 335 1.53 24.35 33.21
C ASP A 335 1.45 24.67 31.71
N LEU A 336 1.78 23.71 30.82
CA LEU A 336 1.67 23.88 29.35
C LEU A 336 0.77 22.87 28.66
N ILE A 337 0.03 22.03 29.40
CA ILE A 337 -0.98 21.15 28.81
C ILE A 337 -2.36 21.60 29.29
N ASN A 338 -2.82 22.72 28.72
CA ASN A 338 -4.25 23.00 28.60
C ASN A 338 -4.82 22.03 27.54
N LEU A 339 -4.97 20.76 27.89
CA LEU A 339 -5.85 19.84 27.19
C LEU A 339 -7.27 20.18 27.61
N GLN A 340 -7.91 21.08 26.87
CA GLN A 340 -9.36 21.18 26.88
C GLN A 340 -9.92 19.84 26.41
N PHE A 341 -10.48 19.10 27.36
CA PHE A 341 -11.28 17.92 27.14
C PHE A 341 -12.45 18.26 26.20
N PHE A 342 -12.42 17.76 24.97
CA PHE A 342 -13.64 17.61 24.18
C PHE A 342 -14.39 16.38 24.71
N GLN A 343 -15.39 16.62 25.56
CA GLN A 343 -16.52 15.70 25.66
C GLN A 343 -17.23 15.73 24.30
N VAL A 344 -17.07 14.66 23.51
CA VAL A 344 -17.90 14.44 22.33
C VAL A 344 -19.14 13.66 22.80
N PRO A 345 -20.36 14.21 22.68
CA PRO A 345 -21.58 13.44 22.92
C PRO A 345 -21.68 12.30 21.90
N ASN A 346 -22.13 11.14 22.35
CA ASN A 346 -22.58 10.05 21.49
C ASN A 346 -23.60 10.62 20.48
N ASP A 347 -23.23 10.73 19.21
CA ASP A 347 -23.96 10.23 18.05
C ASP A 347 -23.26 10.69 16.75
N GLU A 348 -23.17 9.76 15.79
CA GLU A 348 -22.65 9.92 14.42
C GLU A 348 -21.12 10.09 14.21
N ALA A 349 -20.34 9.05 14.55
CA ALA A 349 -19.00 8.89 13.98
C ALA A 349 -19.07 8.09 12.66
N ARG A 350 -19.17 8.79 11.52
CA ARG A 350 -18.93 8.18 10.19
C ARG A 350 -17.43 8.25 9.88
N PHE A 351 -16.68 7.19 10.21
CA PHE A 351 -15.31 7.01 9.76
C PHE A 351 -15.28 6.48 8.32
N THR A 352 -14.48 7.11 7.45
CA THR A 352 -14.27 6.67 6.06
C THR A 352 -12.98 5.86 6.00
N TRP A 353 -13.04 4.62 5.51
CA TRP A 353 -11.95 3.64 5.53
C TRP A 353 -11.29 3.46 4.15
N PHE A 354 -9.99 3.18 4.13
CA PHE A 354 -9.23 2.71 2.96
C PHE A 354 -8.53 1.40 3.35
N ALA A 355 -8.71 0.34 2.55
CA ALA A 355 -8.01 -0.95 2.71
C ALA A 355 -7.76 -1.54 1.31
N GLY A 356 -6.52 -1.54 0.82
CA GLY A 356 -6.14 -2.02 -0.52
C GLY A 356 -4.88 -2.84 -0.55
#